data_AF-A0A5B7JJI2-F1
#
_entry.id   AF-A0A5B7JJI2-F1
#
_cell.length_a   1.000
_cell.length_b   1.000
_cell.length_c   1.000
_cell.angle_alpha   90.00
_cell.angle_beta   90.00
_cell.angle_gamma   90.00
#
_symmetry.space_group_name_H-M   'P 1'
#
loop_
_entity.id
_entity.type
_entity.pdbx_description
1 polymer ?
#
loop_
_entity_poly.entity_id
_entity_poly.type
_entity_poly.pdbx_seq_one_letter_code
_entity_poly.pdbx_strand_id
1 'polypeptide(L)'
;MQAGRWKALLARHMNKSECRRCVKALQELENVDDDADQLGIAFVKINDPELADEYSLGSLPALVYYRRRIPVVYDGDLMNEDKVLEWLVENKNTGDDDDVIDDVTMGLLNTLIDSVDHLAVVFCEY
;
A
#
# COMPACT_ATOMS: atom_id res chain seq x y z
N MET A 1 16.06 -14.21 -17.39
CA MET A 1 15.07 -14.34 -16.29
C MET A 1 14.13 -13.16 -16.43
N GLN A 2 12.85 -13.39 -16.67
CA GLN A 2 11.87 -12.33 -16.95
C GLN A 2 11.53 -11.61 -15.64
N ALA A 3 11.79 -10.30 -15.57
CA ALA A 3 11.53 -9.47 -14.41
C ALA A 3 10.01 -9.20 -14.30
N GLY A 4 9.30 -10.17 -13.71
CA GLY A 4 7.87 -10.11 -13.47
C GLY A 4 7.49 -9.03 -12.46
N ARG A 5 6.35 -8.38 -12.75
CA ARG A 5 5.59 -7.47 -11.87
C ARG A 5 5.48 -8.01 -10.45
N TRP A 6 5.83 -7.19 -9.46
CA TRP A 6 5.40 -7.40 -8.07
C TRP A 6 5.14 -6.04 -7.43
N LYS A 7 3.91 -5.81 -6.96
CA LYS A 7 3.59 -4.75 -6.00
C LYS A 7 2.50 -5.28 -5.08
N ALA A 8 2.75 -5.25 -3.78
CA ALA A 8 2.08 -6.12 -2.83
C ALA A 8 1.16 -5.38 -1.84
N LEU A 9 0.09 -6.06 -1.39
CA LEU A 9 -0.93 -5.57 -0.48
C LEU A 9 -0.84 -6.32 0.87
N LEU A 10 -0.85 -5.60 1.99
CA LEU A 10 -0.71 -6.16 3.35
C LEU A 10 -2.06 -6.27 4.07
N ALA A 11 -2.61 -7.49 4.12
CA ALA A 11 -3.86 -7.77 4.83
C ALA A 11 -3.63 -8.88 5.86
N ARG A 12 -3.34 -8.50 7.11
CA ARG A 12 -3.13 -9.42 8.26
C ARG A 12 -4.21 -10.50 8.34
N HIS A 13 -3.81 -11.71 8.76
CA HIS A 13 -4.72 -12.75 9.24
C HIS A 13 -5.71 -12.13 10.23
N MET A 14 -6.97 -12.11 9.83
CA MET A 14 -8.08 -12.17 10.75
C MET A 14 -7.99 -13.53 11.43
N ASN A 15 -7.74 -13.56 12.74
CA ASN A 15 -8.19 -14.70 13.52
C ASN A 15 -9.66 -14.95 13.15
N LYS A 16 -10.03 -16.22 12.96
CA LYS A 16 -11.24 -16.71 12.27
C LYS A 16 -12.59 -16.27 12.89
N SER A 17 -12.55 -15.33 13.85
CA SER A 17 -13.68 -14.76 14.58
C SER A 17 -13.89 -13.28 14.18
N GLU A 18 -14.69 -13.09 13.12
CA GLU A 18 -15.60 -11.96 12.91
C GLU A 18 -15.10 -10.50 13.03
N CYS A 19 -14.12 -10.04 12.24
CA CYS A 19 -14.17 -8.62 11.85
C CYS A 19 -14.95 -8.45 10.55
N ARG A 20 -16.21 -8.02 10.73
CA ARG A 20 -17.14 -7.65 9.64
C ARG A 20 -16.55 -6.60 8.70
N ARG A 21 -15.79 -5.63 9.24
CA ARG A 21 -15.13 -4.59 8.42
C ARG A 21 -14.10 -5.18 7.46
N CYS A 22 -13.46 -6.26 7.86
CA CYS A 22 -12.37 -6.88 7.13
C CYS A 22 -12.89 -7.76 5.99
N VAL A 23 -13.96 -8.53 6.26
CA VAL A 23 -14.69 -9.27 5.22
C VAL A 23 -15.24 -8.29 4.18
N LYS A 24 -15.82 -7.17 4.62
CA LYS A 24 -16.38 -6.18 3.70
C LYS A 24 -15.29 -5.47 2.90
N ALA A 25 -14.23 -4.99 3.54
CA ALA A 25 -13.09 -4.37 2.83
C ALA A 25 -12.50 -5.31 1.78
N LEU A 26 -12.29 -6.60 2.11
CA LEU A 26 -11.84 -7.58 1.13
C LEU A 26 -12.82 -7.72 -0.04
N GLN A 27 -14.12 -7.71 0.23
CA GLN A 27 -15.13 -7.81 -0.82
C GLN A 27 -15.12 -6.58 -1.75
N GLU A 28 -15.03 -5.37 -1.22
CA GLU A 28 -14.91 -4.16 -2.05
C GLU A 28 -13.60 -4.18 -2.86
N LEU A 29 -12.50 -4.70 -2.30
CA LEU A 29 -11.23 -4.82 -3.02
C LEU A 29 -11.27 -5.83 -4.17
N GLU A 30 -12.04 -6.91 -4.05
CA GLU A 30 -12.25 -7.87 -5.15
C GLU A 30 -13.08 -7.26 -6.29
N ASN A 31 -13.97 -6.31 -6.00
CA ASN A 31 -14.74 -5.63 -7.05
C ASN A 31 -13.84 -4.77 -7.95
N VAL A 32 -12.79 -4.18 -7.41
CA VAL A 32 -11.85 -3.31 -8.17
C VAL A 32 -10.65 -4.08 -8.74
N ASP A 33 -10.49 -5.37 -8.44
CA ASP A 33 -9.33 -6.18 -8.85
C ASP A 33 -9.22 -6.25 -10.38
N ASP A 34 -10.32 -6.54 -11.08
CA ASP A 34 -10.37 -6.61 -12.55
C ASP A 34 -10.00 -5.28 -13.23
N ASP A 35 -10.39 -4.15 -12.63
CA ASP A 35 -10.07 -2.81 -13.14
C ASP A 35 -8.62 -2.43 -12.83
N ALA A 36 -8.13 -2.77 -11.64
CA ALA A 36 -6.73 -2.59 -11.26
C ALA A 36 -5.79 -3.41 -12.14
N ASP A 37 -6.16 -4.64 -12.50
CA ASP A 37 -5.39 -5.52 -13.37
C ASP A 37 -5.26 -4.97 -14.80
N GLN A 38 -6.32 -4.33 -15.32
CA GLN A 38 -6.29 -3.60 -16.59
C GLN A 38 -5.32 -2.41 -16.53
N LEU A 39 -5.22 -1.76 -15.37
CA LEU A 39 -4.22 -0.72 -15.09
C LEU A 39 -2.83 -1.32 -14.81
N GLY A 40 -2.70 -2.64 -14.75
CA GLY A 40 -1.45 -3.32 -14.50
C GLY A 40 -0.99 -3.31 -13.05
N ILE A 41 -1.92 -3.09 -12.13
CA ILE A 41 -1.73 -3.13 -10.69
C ILE A 41 -2.25 -4.49 -10.23
N ALA A 42 -1.33 -5.36 -9.81
CA ALA A 42 -1.70 -6.68 -9.29
C ALA A 42 -1.98 -6.58 -7.79
N PHE A 43 -3.05 -7.22 -7.32
CA PHE A 43 -3.34 -7.34 -5.90
C PHE A 43 -2.72 -8.63 -5.36
N VAL A 44 -2.14 -8.58 -4.16
CA VAL A 44 -1.67 -9.78 -3.46
C VAL A 44 -2.07 -9.70 -2.00
N LYS A 45 -2.41 -10.82 -1.38
CA LYS A 45 -2.81 -10.84 0.04
C LYS A 45 -1.62 -11.30 0.87
N ILE A 46 -0.99 -10.39 1.60
CA ILE A 46 0.07 -10.74 2.56
C ILE A 46 -0.54 -10.91 3.94
N ASN A 47 -0.22 -12.05 4.55
CA ASN A 47 -0.51 -12.32 5.94
C ASN A 47 0.79 -12.42 6.75
N ASP A 48 1.31 -11.28 7.16
CA ASP A 48 2.50 -11.19 7.99
C ASP A 48 2.32 -10.09 9.06
N PRO A 49 2.11 -10.46 10.34
CA PRO A 49 1.95 -9.49 11.42
C PRO A 49 3.25 -8.75 11.76
N GLU A 50 4.42 -9.37 11.59
CA GLU A 50 5.71 -8.72 11.87
C GLU A 50 5.94 -7.59 10.86
N LEU A 51 5.62 -7.86 9.59
CA LEU A 51 5.70 -6.87 8.51
C LEU A 51 4.72 -5.70 8.71
N ALA A 52 3.53 -5.97 9.27
CA ALA A 52 2.57 -4.92 9.57
C ALA A 52 3.06 -3.99 10.70
N ASP A 53 3.75 -4.55 11.70
CA ASP A 53 4.36 -3.78 12.78
C ASP A 53 5.58 -3.00 12.28
N GLU A 54 6.43 -3.60 11.44
CA GLU A 54 7.61 -2.96 10.83
C GLU A 54 7.22 -1.72 10.02
N TYR A 55 6.24 -1.86 9.12
CA TYR A 55 5.72 -0.75 8.33
C TYR A 55 4.80 0.20 9.10
N SER A 56 4.56 -0.06 10.39
CA SER A 56 3.68 0.76 11.23
C SER A 56 2.30 0.96 10.59
N LEU A 57 1.72 -0.09 10.00
CA LEU A 57 0.45 -0.05 9.25
C LEU A 57 -0.79 0.24 10.12
N GLY A 58 -0.60 0.58 11.40
CA GLY A 58 -1.65 1.00 12.31
C GLY A 58 -2.75 -0.05 12.46
N SER A 59 -3.98 0.33 12.11
CA SER A 59 -5.16 -0.52 12.25
C SER A 59 -5.46 -1.27 10.96
N LEU A 60 -5.63 -2.58 11.07
CA LEU A 60 -5.91 -3.46 9.94
C LEU A 60 -7.43 -3.63 9.73
N PRO A 61 -7.88 -3.89 8.49
CA PRO A 61 -7.09 -4.11 7.27
C PRO A 61 -6.48 -2.81 6.73
N ALA A 62 -5.34 -2.91 6.06
CA ALA A 62 -4.63 -1.78 5.45
C ALA A 62 -4.37 -2.07 3.96
N LEU A 63 -4.32 -1.02 3.13
CA LEU A 63 -3.96 -1.10 1.72
C LEU A 63 -2.63 -0.38 1.55
N VAL A 64 -1.67 -1.05 0.91
CA VAL A 64 -0.32 -0.55 0.67
C VAL A 64 -0.02 -0.67 -0.81
N TYR A 65 0.47 0.41 -1.42
CA TYR A 65 0.89 0.45 -2.80
C TYR A 65 2.40 0.70 -2.88
N TYR A 66 3.14 -0.20 -3.54
CA TYR A 66 4.59 -0.05 -3.67
C TYR A 66 4.96 0.80 -4.89
N ARG A 67 5.23 2.09 -4.72
CA ARG A 67 5.70 2.99 -5.79
C ARG A 67 7.24 2.98 -5.83
N ARG A 68 7.85 2.46 -6.91
CA ARG A 68 9.33 2.40 -7.05
C ARG A 68 10.06 1.81 -5.83
N ARG A 69 9.50 0.77 -5.20
CA ARG A 69 9.93 0.11 -3.93
C ARG A 69 9.61 0.88 -2.64
N ILE A 70 9.03 2.06 -2.73
CA ILE A 70 8.53 2.84 -1.59
C ILE A 70 7.08 2.41 -1.32
N PRO A 71 6.75 1.83 -0.16
CA PRO A 71 5.36 1.55 0.18
C PRO A 71 4.64 2.84 0.59
N VAL A 72 3.50 3.07 -0.05
CA VAL A 72 2.56 4.16 0.23
C VAL A 72 1.33 3.53 0.88
N VAL A 73 0.98 3.96 2.09
CA VAL A 73 -0.17 3.44 2.82
C VAL A 73 -1.41 4.26 2.46
N TYR A 74 -2.54 3.58 2.27
CA TYR A 74 -3.82 4.24 2.07
C TYR A 74 -4.49 4.55 3.41
N ASP A 75 -4.66 5.83 3.69
CA ASP A 75 -5.29 6.31 4.93
C ASP A 75 -6.82 6.53 4.81
N GLY A 76 -7.40 6.21 3.64
CA GLY A 76 -8.83 6.37 3.38
C GLY A 76 -9.70 5.18 3.82
N ASP A 77 -10.98 5.24 3.49
CA ASP A 77 -11.93 4.17 3.79
C ASP A 77 -11.90 3.07 2.72
N LEU A 78 -11.40 1.88 3.10
CA LEU A 78 -11.36 0.69 2.24
C LEU A 78 -12.74 0.17 1.84
N MET A 79 -13.81 0.68 2.45
CA MET A 79 -15.18 0.34 2.08
C MET A 79 -15.70 1.15 0.88
N ASN A 80 -14.91 2.11 0.38
CA ASN A 80 -15.26 2.93 -0.78
C ASN A 80 -14.39 2.53 -1.97
N GLU A 81 -14.92 1.64 -2.80
CA GLU A 81 -14.24 1.11 -3.99
C GLU A 81 -13.78 2.20 -4.97
N ASP A 82 -14.63 3.20 -5.24
CA ASP A 82 -14.32 4.31 -6.14
C ASP A 82 -13.08 5.09 -5.67
N LYS A 83 -13.00 5.40 -4.37
CA LYS A 83 -11.87 6.13 -3.78
C LYS A 83 -10.58 5.31 -3.75
N VAL A 84 -10.69 3.99 -3.56
CA VAL A 84 -9.53 3.11 -3.62
C VAL A 84 -8.98 3.06 -5.04
N LEU A 85 -9.85 2.91 -6.05
CA LEU A 85 -9.44 2.89 -7.45
C LEU A 85 -8.83 4.23 -7.88
N GLU A 86 -9.43 5.36 -7.51
CA GLU A 86 -8.91 6.70 -7.76
C GLU A 86 -7.49 6.84 -7.18
N TRP A 87 -7.29 6.48 -5.91
CA TRP A 87 -5.98 6.53 -5.26
C TRP A 87 -4.94 5.64 -5.93
N LEU A 88 -5.33 4.45 -6.42
CA LEU A 88 -4.45 3.55 -7.17
C LEU A 88 -4.02 4.16 -8.51
N VAL A 89 -4.95 4.81 -9.22
CA VAL A 89 -4.68 5.51 -10.48
C VAL A 89 -3.75 6.70 -10.25
N GLU A 90 -4.00 7.50 -9.21
CA GLU A 90 -3.14 8.62 -8.81
C GLU A 90 -1.72 8.12 -8.51
N ASN A 91 -1.56 7.13 -7.62
CA ASN A 91 -0.23 6.63 -7.26
C ASN A 91 0.52 5.98 -8.43
N LYS A 92 -0.21 5.44 -9.40
CA LYS A 92 0.37 4.94 -10.65
C LYS A 92 0.87 6.11 -11.52
N ASN A 93 0.07 7.15 -11.71
CA ASN A 93 0.38 8.28 -12.59
C ASN A 93 1.41 9.24 -11.96
N THR A 94 1.29 9.57 -10.67
CA THR A 94 2.23 10.40 -9.92
C THR A 94 3.62 9.73 -9.82
N GLY A 95 3.69 8.41 -9.99
CA GLY A 95 4.97 7.71 -10.12
C GLY A 95 5.77 8.07 -11.38
N ASP A 96 5.19 8.79 -12.34
CA ASP A 96 5.84 9.25 -13.57
C ASP A 96 6.13 10.77 -13.57
N ASP A 97 5.46 11.57 -12.71
CA ASP A 97 5.72 13.00 -12.53
C ASP A 97 6.69 13.21 -11.34
N ASP A 98 7.98 13.33 -11.64
CA ASP A 98 9.13 13.31 -10.71
C ASP A 98 9.23 14.49 -9.70
N ASP A 99 8.21 15.34 -9.55
CA ASP A 99 8.33 16.65 -8.87
C ASP A 99 7.71 16.71 -7.45
N VAL A 100 7.22 15.61 -6.87
CA VAL A 100 6.55 15.60 -5.54
C VAL A 100 7.35 14.80 -4.51
N ILE A 101 7.59 15.40 -3.33
CA ILE A 101 8.22 14.74 -2.18
C ILE A 101 7.14 13.97 -1.39
N ASP A 102 7.38 12.69 -1.11
CA ASP A 102 6.47 11.86 -0.33
C ASP A 102 6.66 12.06 1.19
N ASP A 103 5.55 12.16 1.92
CA ASP A 103 5.56 12.12 3.37
C ASP A 103 5.80 10.69 3.87
N VAL A 104 6.70 10.54 4.84
CA VAL A 104 7.08 9.23 5.39
C VAL A 104 6.99 9.20 6.91
N THR A 105 6.53 8.08 7.45
CA THR A 105 6.57 7.82 8.90
C THR A 105 7.97 7.32 9.30
N MET A 106 8.31 7.40 10.59
CA MET A 106 9.60 6.91 11.11
C MET A 106 9.81 5.41 10.86
N GLY A 107 8.76 4.59 10.98
CA GLY A 107 8.83 3.15 10.67
C GLY A 107 9.18 2.92 9.20
N LEU A 108 8.45 3.58 8.31
CA LEU A 108 8.69 3.54 6.88
C LEU A 108 10.11 4.03 6.51
N LEU A 109 10.57 5.11 7.14
CA LEU A 109 11.89 5.67 6.89
C LEU A 109 13.01 4.66 7.16
N ASN A 110 12.93 3.87 8.24
CA ASN A 110 13.94 2.83 8.52
C ASN A 110 14.01 1.79 7.40
N THR A 111 12.86 1.32 6.91
CA THR A 111 12.85 0.37 5.79
C THR A 111 13.34 0.98 4.48
N LEU A 112 13.12 2.29 4.26
CA LEU A 112 13.64 3.00 3.09
C LEU A 112 15.17 3.12 3.12
N ILE A 113 15.75 3.34 4.29
CA ILE A 113 17.21 3.37 4.47
C ILE A 113 17.84 2.02 4.07
N ASP A 114 17.19 0.91 4.40
CA ASP A 114 17.70 -0.42 4.11
C ASP A 114 17.47 -0.88 2.66
N SER A 115 16.52 -0.27 1.95
CA SER A 115 16.05 -0.74 0.63
C SER A 115 16.45 0.15 -0.56
N VAL A 116 16.88 1.39 -0.31
CA VAL A 116 17.17 2.39 -1.35
C VAL A 116 18.64 2.85 -1.28
N ASP A 117 19.35 2.76 -2.40
CA ASP A 117 20.79 3.11 -2.48
C ASP A 117 21.07 4.61 -2.22
N HIS A 118 20.15 5.47 -2.65
CA HIS A 118 20.25 6.92 -2.55
C HIS A 118 18.92 7.51 -2.09
N LEU A 119 18.87 7.99 -0.85
CA LEU A 119 17.68 8.57 -0.23
C LEU A 119 17.99 9.99 0.27
N ALA A 120 17.18 10.97 -0.11
CA ALA A 120 17.20 12.32 0.43
C ALA A 120 15.95 12.53 1.29
N VAL A 121 16.14 12.98 2.53
CA VAL A 121 15.04 13.17 3.51
C VAL A 121 15.08 14.59 4.02
N VAL A 122 13.93 15.26 4.01
CA VAL A 122 13.76 16.60 4.58
C VAL A 122 12.97 16.46 5.88
N PHE A 123 13.55 16.91 7.00
CA PHE A 123 12.87 16.95 8.30
C PHE A 123 12.23 18.33 8.49
N CYS A 124 10.91 18.37 8.68
CA CYS A 124 10.17 19.60 8.96
C CYS A 124 9.67 19.56 10.40
N GLU A 125 9.90 20.64 11.16
CA GLU A 125 9.28 20.87 12.47
C GLU A 125 8.08 21.81 12.29
N TYR A 126 6.93 21.49 12.89
CA TYR A 126 5.72 22.32 12.93
C TYR A 126 5.49 22.88 14.34
#